data_AF-A0A450VHX8-F1
#
_entry.id   AF-A0A450VHX8-F1
#
_cell.length_a   1.000
_cell.length_b   1.000
_cell.length_c   1.000
_cell.angle_alpha   90.00
_cell.angle_beta   90.00
_cell.angle_gamma   90.00
#
_symmetry.space_group_name_H-M   'P 1'
#
loop_
_entity.id
_entity.type
_entity.pdbx_description
1 polymer ?
#
loop_
_entity_poly.entity_id
_entity_poly.type
_entity_poly.pdbx_seq_one_letter_code
_entity_poly.pdbx_strand_id
1 'polypeptide(L)'
;MQKKYTICLSEEERNHLNDVIKKLKGFEQTLDGKKREHPPRSKLLNGEQEAKIIATRLGKPPPGYANWTLRLLAQRVVELEITDAISYETVRQTLKKTA
;
A
#
# COMPACT_ATOMS: atom_id res chain seq x y z
N MET A 1 -0.66 21.42 -16.74
CA MET A 1 -0.46 22.86 -16.44
C MET A 1 -1.70 23.37 -15.71
N GLN A 2 -1.64 23.59 -14.39
CA GLN A 2 -2.75 24.22 -13.66
C GLN A 2 -2.56 25.74 -13.69
N LYS A 3 -3.39 26.45 -14.45
CA LYS A 3 -3.41 27.91 -14.43
C LYS A 3 -4.13 28.36 -13.16
N LYS A 4 -3.42 28.97 -12.22
CA LYS A 4 -4.00 29.58 -11.02
C LYS A 4 -4.28 31.04 -11.32
N TYR A 5 -5.55 31.42 -11.31
CA TYR A 5 -5.98 32.82 -11.39
C TYR A 5 -6.27 33.29 -9.97
N THR A 6 -5.54 34.29 -9.49
CA THR A 6 -5.82 34.92 -8.19
C THR A 6 -6.85 36.01 -8.44
N ILE A 7 -8.11 35.70 -8.18
CA ILE A 7 -9.24 36.63 -8.32
C ILE A 7 -9.61 37.13 -6.93
N CYS A 8 -9.70 38.44 -6.73
CA CYS A 8 -10.16 39.04 -5.48
C CYS A 8 -11.68 38.85 -5.38
N LEU A 9 -12.10 37.82 -4.66
CA LEU A 9 -13.51 37.54 -4.37
C LEU A 9 -13.94 38.30 -3.12
N SER A 10 -15.18 38.78 -3.10
CA SER A 10 -15.81 39.30 -1.88
C SER A 10 -16.04 38.17 -0.87
N GLU A 11 -16.29 38.51 0.41
CA GLU A 11 -16.54 37.51 1.46
C GLU A 11 -17.77 36.62 1.13
N GLU A 12 -18.79 37.22 0.51
CA GLU A 12 -20.03 36.53 0.11
C GLU A 12 -19.78 35.53 -1.02
N GLU A 13 -19.03 35.92 -2.04
CA GLU A 13 -18.66 35.06 -3.17
C GLU A 13 -17.78 33.90 -2.70
N ARG A 14 -16.84 34.15 -1.78
CA ARG A 14 -16.03 33.10 -1.14
C ARG A 14 -16.90 32.08 -0.42
N ASN A 15 -17.87 32.54 0.36
CA ASN A 15 -18.78 31.67 1.10
C ASN A 15 -19.68 30.85 0.17
N HIS A 16 -20.21 31.47 -0.89
CA HIS A 16 -21.01 30.77 -1.89
C HIS A 16 -20.19 29.68 -2.60
N LEU A 17 -18.96 29.98 -3.03
CA LEU A 17 -18.08 28.99 -3.64
C LEU A 17 -17.76 27.84 -2.70
N ASN A 18 -17.52 28.12 -1.41
CA ASN A 18 -17.27 27.07 -0.41
C ASN A 18 -18.49 26.15 -0.22
N ASP A 19 -19.70 26.69 -0.23
CA ASP A 19 -20.94 25.89 -0.15
C ASP A 19 -21.11 24.99 -1.37
N VAL A 20 -20.87 25.52 -2.57
CA VAL A 20 -20.92 24.77 -3.83
C VAL A 20 -19.87 23.65 -3.84
N ILE A 21 -18.62 23.95 -3.44
CA ILE A 21 -17.54 22.96 -3.33
C ILE A 21 -17.91 21.85 -2.35
N LYS A 22 -18.53 22.19 -1.22
CA LYS A 22 -18.95 21.22 -0.21
C LYS A 22 -20.06 20.30 -0.73
N LYS A 23 -21.05 20.83 -1.46
CA LYS A 23 -22.11 20.04 -2.11
C LYS A 23 -21.55 19.10 -3.18
N LEU A 24 -20.65 19.59 -4.02
CA LEU A 24 -20.03 18.78 -5.07
C LEU A 24 -19.15 17.66 -4.50
N LYS A 25 -18.37 17.94 -3.45
CA LYS A 25 -17.62 16.90 -2.73
C LYS A 25 -18.52 15.80 -2.16
N GLY A 26 -19.71 16.15 -1.66
CA GLY A 26 -20.68 15.17 -1.17
C GLY A 26 -21.15 14.22 -2.28
N PHE A 27 -21.39 14.75 -3.48
CA PHE A 27 -21.79 13.97 -4.65
C PHE A 27 -20.69 13.00 -5.12
N GLU A 28 -19.45 13.49 -5.26
CA GLU A 28 -18.30 12.63 -5.59
C GLU A 28 -18.09 11.53 -4.54
N GLN A 29 -18.22 11.87 -3.26
CA GLN A 29 -18.07 10.91 -2.16
C GLN A 29 -19.15 9.82 -2.16
N THR A 30 -20.38 10.12 -2.60
CA THR A 30 -21.43 9.11 -2.78
C THR A 30 -21.23 8.25 -4.03
N LEU A 31 -20.70 8.82 -5.11
CA LEU A 31 -20.46 8.09 -6.36
C LEU A 31 -19.27 7.14 -6.25
N ASP A 32 -18.13 7.62 -5.75
CA ASP A 32 -16.89 6.83 -5.66
C ASP A 32 -16.78 6.00 -4.37
N GLY A 33 -17.63 6.31 -3.39
CA GLY A 33 -17.48 5.83 -2.03
C GLY A 33 -16.28 6.48 -1.33
N LYS A 34 -16.34 6.57 0.01
CA LYS A 34 -15.22 7.08 0.80
C LYS A 34 -14.02 6.14 0.65
N LYS A 35 -13.03 6.52 -0.16
CA LYS A 35 -11.73 5.82 -0.22
C LYS A 35 -11.13 5.81 1.18
N ARG A 36 -10.73 4.62 1.64
CA ARG A 36 -10.10 4.45 2.94
C ARG A 36 -8.66 4.94 2.85
N GLU A 37 -8.30 5.88 3.71
CA GLU A 37 -6.91 6.37 3.85
C GLU A 37 -5.96 5.22 4.22
N HIS A 38 -6.42 4.30 5.08
CA HIS A 38 -5.64 3.16 5.54
C HIS A 38 -6.42 1.85 5.47
N PRO A 39 -5.73 0.72 5.21
CA PRO A 39 -6.36 -0.60 5.25
C PRO A 39 -6.85 -0.93 6.67
N PRO A 40 -7.93 -1.71 6.80
CA PRO A 40 -8.53 -2.06 8.10
C PRO A 40 -7.63 -2.94 8.98
N ARG A 41 -6.62 -3.59 8.40
CA ARG A 41 -5.59 -4.34 9.11
C ARG A 41 -4.24 -3.76 8.72
N SER A 42 -3.43 -3.39 9.71
CA SER A 42 -2.05 -3.02 9.48
C SER A 42 -1.30 -4.18 8.82
N LYS A 43 -0.39 -3.84 7.90
CA LYS A 43 0.51 -4.84 7.34
C LYS A 43 1.39 -5.38 8.46
N LEU A 44 1.57 -6.70 8.48
CA LEU A 44 2.47 -7.37 9.42
C LEU A 44 3.94 -7.07 9.08
N LEU A 45 4.24 -6.84 7.80
CA LEU A 45 5.59 -6.60 7.32
C LEU A 45 5.82 -5.11 7.04
N ASN A 46 7.00 -4.63 7.45
CA ASN A 46 7.55 -3.33 7.08
C ASN A 46 8.19 -3.38 5.69
N GLY A 47 8.33 -2.21 5.05
CA GLY A 47 8.91 -2.12 3.69
C GLY A 47 10.35 -2.67 3.59
N GLU A 48 11.17 -2.49 4.63
CA GLU A 48 12.52 -3.07 4.68
C GLU A 48 12.50 -4.61 4.76
N GLN A 49 11.56 -5.16 5.53
CA GLN A 49 11.39 -6.61 5.63
C GLN A 49 10.91 -7.19 4.29
N GLU A 50 9.96 -6.54 3.61
CA GLU A 50 9.52 -6.92 2.26
C GLU A 50 10.70 -6.92 1.27
N ALA A 51 11.55 -5.88 1.30
CA ALA A 51 12.72 -5.78 0.44
C ALA A 51 13.73 -6.91 0.69
N LYS A 52 13.99 -7.27 1.95
CA LYS A 52 14.86 -8.40 2.32
C LYS A 52 14.29 -9.73 1.80
N ILE A 53 12.99 -9.95 1.94
CA ILE A 53 12.31 -11.15 1.42
C ILE A 53 12.47 -11.26 -0.11
N ILE A 54 12.32 -10.15 -0.83
CA ILE A 54 12.54 -10.10 -2.29
C ILE A 54 13.99 -10.42 -2.64
N ALA A 55 14.95 -9.84 -1.90
CA ALA A 55 16.37 -10.11 -2.11
C ALA A 55 16.73 -11.58 -1.87
N THR A 56 16.18 -12.20 -0.81
CA THR A 56 16.35 -13.64 -0.55
C THR A 56 15.84 -14.49 -1.71
N ARG A 57 14.68 -14.13 -2.28
CA ARG A 57 14.09 -14.86 -3.42
C ARG A 57 14.96 -14.81 -4.68
N LEU A 58 15.62 -13.69 -4.93
CA LEU A 58 16.51 -13.51 -6.09
C LEU A 58 17.84 -14.28 -5.92
N GLY A 59 18.17 -14.72 -4.71
CA GLY A 59 19.36 -15.51 -4.42
C GLY A 59 19.24 -16.98 -4.80
N LYS A 60 20.32 -17.75 -4.56
CA LYS A 60 20.34 -19.19 -4.78
C LYS A 60 19.56 -19.93 -3.69
N PRO A 61 18.75 -20.94 -4.04
CA PRO A 61 18.09 -21.78 -3.04
C PRO A 61 19.12 -22.57 -2.21
N PRO A 62 18.76 -22.94 -0.96
CA PRO A 62 19.64 -23.74 -0.11
C PRO A 62 19.94 -25.12 -0.74
N PRO A 63 21.07 -25.74 -0.35
CA PRO A 63 21.49 -27.02 -0.90
C PRO A 63 20.41 -28.09 -0.69
N GLY A 64 20.17 -28.89 -1.73
CA GLY A 64 19.11 -29.91 -1.74
C GLY A 64 17.79 -29.47 -2.38
N TYR A 65 17.64 -28.21 -2.76
CA TYR A 65 16.46 -27.69 -3.48
C TYR A 65 16.83 -27.09 -4.83
N ALA A 66 16.07 -27.44 -5.87
CA ALA A 66 16.25 -26.86 -7.20
C ALA A 66 15.71 -25.43 -7.32
N ASN A 67 14.67 -25.08 -6.55
CA ASN A 67 13.97 -23.80 -6.63
C ASN A 67 13.48 -23.32 -5.26
N TRP A 68 13.25 -22.01 -5.13
CA TRP A 68 12.55 -21.44 -3.98
C TRP A 68 11.07 -21.82 -3.98
N THR A 69 10.64 -22.54 -2.94
CA THR A 69 9.21 -22.71 -2.63
C THR A 69 8.77 -21.67 -1.59
N LEU A 70 7.48 -21.34 -1.55
CA LEU A 70 6.94 -20.36 -0.59
C LEU A 70 7.17 -20.76 0.87
N ARG A 71 7.08 -22.07 1.17
CA ARG A 71 7.34 -22.62 2.50
C ARG A 71 8.81 -22.51 2.89
N LEU A 72 9.71 -22.84 1.97
CA LEU A 72 11.14 -22.72 2.18
C LEU A 72 11.55 -21.27 2.40
N LEU A 73 10.93 -20.35 1.65
CA LEU A 73 11.19 -18.94 1.78
C LEU A 73 10.67 -18.39 3.12
N ALA A 74 9.48 -18.80 3.57
CA ALA A 74 8.97 -18.46 4.90
C ALA A 74 9.90 -18.94 6.02
N GLN A 75 10.38 -20.19 5.94
CA GLN A 75 11.32 -20.74 6.92
C GLN A 75 12.65 -19.98 6.91
N ARG A 76 13.18 -19.66 5.73
CA ARG A 76 14.44 -18.91 5.60
C ARG A 76 14.33 -17.47 6.13
N VAL A 77 13.16 -16.84 6.00
CA VAL A 77 12.91 -15.49 6.51
C VAL A 77 12.90 -15.46 8.04
N VAL A 78 12.39 -16.52 8.69
CA VAL A 78 12.47 -16.70 10.15
C VAL A 78 13.92 -16.98 10.58
N GLU A 79 14.63 -17.84 9.85
CA GLU A 79 16.04 -18.17 10.15
C GLU A 79 16.98 -16.95 10.06
N LEU A 80 16.67 -16.00 9.18
CA LEU A 80 17.41 -14.73 9.05
C LEU A 80 16.93 -13.64 10.04
N GLU A 81 16.07 -13.99 11.00
CA GLU A 81 15.52 -13.10 12.03
C GLU A 81 14.86 -11.82 11.45
N ILE A 82 14.32 -11.91 10.23
CA ILE A 82 13.64 -10.78 9.58
C ILE A 82 12.28 -10.53 10.26
N THR A 83 11.64 -11.59 10.76
CA THR A 83 10.35 -11.59 11.47
C THR A 83 10.25 -12.80 12.39
N ASP A 84 9.64 -12.65 13.58
CA ASP A 84 9.49 -13.74 14.57
C ASP A 84 8.66 -14.92 14.05
N ALA A 85 7.61 -14.63 13.29
CA ALA A 85 6.76 -15.64 12.68
C ALA A 85 6.13 -15.11 11.39
N ILE A 86 6.19 -15.91 10.32
CA ILE A 86 5.58 -15.57 9.03
C ILE A 86 4.90 -16.79 8.41
N SER A 87 3.70 -16.56 7.86
CA SER A 87 3.01 -17.58 7.07
C SER A 87 3.46 -17.55 5.61
N TYR A 88 3.45 -18.71 4.96
CA TYR A 88 3.69 -18.80 3.51
C TYR A 88 2.68 -17.97 2.70
N GLU A 89 1.47 -17.74 3.23
CA GLU A 89 0.46 -16.88 2.60
C GLU A 89 0.88 -15.41 2.63
N THR A 90 1.52 -14.95 3.71
CA THR A 90 2.06 -13.60 3.80
C THR A 90 3.15 -13.39 2.74
N VAL A 91 4.07 -14.36 2.62
CA VAL A 91 5.12 -14.35 1.59
C VAL A 91 4.51 -14.33 0.19
N ARG A 92 3.47 -15.14 -0.07
CA ARG A 92 2.76 -15.15 -1.35
C ARG A 92 2.15 -13.80 -1.67
N GLN A 93 1.48 -13.16 -0.71
CA GLN A 93 0.87 -11.83 -0.89
C GLN A 93 1.93 -10.77 -1.17
N THR A 94 3.05 -10.78 -0.43
CA THR A 94 4.17 -9.84 -0.64
C THR A 94 4.81 -10.00 -2.03
N LEU A 95 4.92 -11.23 -2.53
CA LEU A 95 5.54 -11.52 -3.82
C LEU A 95 4.58 -11.38 -5.01
N LYS A 96 3.28 -11.23 -4.77
CA LYS A 96 2.28 -11.10 -5.83
C LYS A 96 2.40 -9.72 -6.48
N LYS A 97 2.59 -9.69 -7.80
CA LYS A 97 2.47 -8.45 -8.56
C LYS A 97 1.05 -7.90 -8.42
N THR A 98 0.92 -6.74 -7.78
CA THR A 98 -0.34 -6.00 -7.68
C THR A 98 -0.30 -4.93 -8.75
N ALA A 99 -1.30 -4.93 -9.64
CA ALA A 99 -1.38 -4.05 -10.80
C ALA A 99 -1.71 -2.61 -10.39
#